data_AF-A0A6N8W412-F1
#
_entry.id   AF-A0A6N8W412-F1
#
_cell.length_a   1.000
_cell.length_b   1.000
_cell.length_c   1.000
_cell.angle_alpha   90.00
_cell.angle_beta   90.00
_cell.angle_gamma   90.00
#
_symmetry.space_group_name_H-M   'P 1'
#
loop_
_entity.id
_entity.type
_entity.pdbx_description
1 polymer ?
#
loop_
_entity_poly.entity_id
_entity_poly.type
_entity_poly.pdbx_seq_one_letter_code
_entity_poly.pdbx_strand_id
1 'polypeptide(L)'
;METGEVLRAGPVPVTELRAGIVVGPGSAAFEVIRDLVYHLPLMLAPRWVSSRSQPIGLEDLLDYLVGLLRLDDDGEHHVYDAVGPETLSYGDLLRQFGQVVGRTVRIVPLPVLTPRLSSYWLDLVTAVPASIARPLIDGLKHDLISERANELQDLIPIRQRSYRDAVRQAMAEEESAALTVRWTEGGFRYRRQRHDVSWYDKSVRVSVRSERPAEEVWRDISSIGADRGWYVATWIWKLRGLIDRAIGGVGMRRGRRHPTDLRVDDPLDFWRVAAVEPGSSLTLVAEMKLPGSAVLELSVEAEGAGSVATLQAHFHPAGVAGLLYWYGLWPIHMVMFRRLAEVLATGPTRPAGEDRARRAARRQAD
;
A
#
# COMPACT_ATOMS: atom_id res chain seq x y z
N MET A 1 -24.44 6.04 7.72
CA MET A 1 -25.48 7.09 7.83
C MET A 1 -25.53 7.68 9.24
N GLU A 2 -25.37 6.87 10.29
CA GLU A 2 -25.31 7.33 11.70
C GLU A 2 -24.35 8.53 11.93
N THR A 3 -23.13 8.52 11.38
CA THR A 3 -22.18 9.63 11.55
C THR A 3 -22.73 10.97 11.06
N GLY A 4 -23.37 11.00 9.89
CA GLY A 4 -23.96 12.23 9.34
C GLY A 4 -25.14 12.72 10.16
N GLU A 5 -25.95 11.81 10.69
CA GLU A 5 -27.07 12.14 11.59
C GLU A 5 -26.57 12.75 12.90
N VAL A 6 -25.53 12.16 13.51
CA VAL A 6 -24.94 12.69 14.75
C VAL A 6 -24.33 14.07 14.53
N LEU A 7 -23.65 14.31 13.41
CA LEU A 7 -23.10 15.64 13.09
C LEU A 7 -24.21 16.68 12.92
N ARG A 8 -25.28 16.34 12.21
CA ARG A 8 -26.45 17.22 12.01
C ARG A 8 -27.31 17.43 13.26
N ALA A 9 -27.18 16.60 14.28
CA ALA A 9 -27.86 16.82 15.56
C ALA A 9 -27.22 17.98 16.37
N GLY A 10 -26.03 18.44 15.97
CA GLY A 10 -25.35 19.58 16.58
C GLY A 10 -25.90 20.94 16.12
N PRO A 11 -25.50 22.04 16.80
CA PRO A 11 -25.98 23.39 16.50
C PRO A 11 -25.27 24.07 15.32
N VAL A 12 -24.24 23.45 14.75
CA VAL A 12 -23.46 23.99 13.63
C VAL A 12 -24.06 23.44 12.33
N PRO A 13 -24.42 24.28 11.34
CA PRO A 13 -24.87 23.82 10.03
C PRO A 13 -23.86 22.85 9.40
N VAL A 14 -24.35 21.77 8.80
CA VAL A 14 -23.52 20.69 8.25
C VAL A 14 -23.94 20.42 6.83
N THR A 15 -23.00 20.55 5.90
CA THR A 15 -23.14 20.04 4.54
C THR A 15 -22.47 18.66 4.45
N GLU A 16 -23.26 17.60 4.32
CA GLU A 16 -22.77 16.23 4.09
C GLU A 16 -22.71 15.94 2.59
N LEU A 17 -21.50 15.71 2.06
CA LEU A 17 -21.30 15.22 0.71
C LEU A 17 -21.11 13.70 0.73
N ARG A 18 -22.01 12.96 0.07
CA ARG A 18 -21.97 11.50 -0.01
C ARG A 18 -21.51 11.06 -1.38
N ALA A 19 -20.44 10.28 -1.44
CA ALA A 19 -19.97 9.69 -2.69
C ALA A 19 -20.12 8.17 -2.65
N GLY A 20 -20.44 7.60 -3.81
CA GLY A 20 -20.36 6.15 -4.01
C GLY A 20 -18.92 5.70 -4.23
N ILE A 21 -18.64 5.09 -5.38
CA ILE A 21 -17.29 4.70 -5.76
C ILE A 21 -16.54 5.93 -6.24
N VAL A 22 -15.50 6.34 -5.51
CA VAL A 22 -14.57 7.38 -5.97
C VAL A 22 -13.49 6.72 -6.84
N VAL A 23 -13.26 7.26 -8.04
CA VAL A 23 -12.27 6.77 -9.00
C VAL A 23 -11.04 7.68 -8.94
N GLY A 24 -10.01 7.21 -8.23
CA GLY A 24 -8.76 7.94 -8.04
C GLY A 24 -7.73 7.11 -7.27
N PRO A 25 -6.44 7.48 -7.33
CA PRO A 25 -5.36 6.76 -6.66
C PRO A 25 -5.63 6.60 -5.16
N GLY A 26 -5.53 5.36 -4.65
CA GLY A 26 -5.72 5.07 -3.23
C GLY A 26 -7.18 5.03 -2.76
N SER A 27 -8.15 5.21 -3.66
CA SER A 27 -9.54 4.88 -3.35
C SER A 27 -9.72 3.36 -3.27
N ALA A 28 -10.06 2.84 -2.08
CA ALA A 28 -10.13 1.41 -1.85
C ALA A 28 -11.03 0.65 -2.84
N ALA A 29 -12.21 1.18 -3.19
CA ALA A 29 -13.11 0.53 -4.15
C ALA A 29 -12.51 0.47 -5.56
N PHE A 30 -11.83 1.54 -5.98
CA PHE A 30 -11.11 1.60 -7.25
C PHE A 30 -9.92 0.62 -7.28
N GLU A 31 -9.17 0.55 -6.18
CA GLU A 31 -8.03 -0.38 -6.06
C GLU A 31 -8.49 -1.85 -6.03
N VAL A 32 -9.65 -2.17 -5.43
CA VAL A 32 -10.26 -3.51 -5.52
C VAL A 32 -10.55 -3.86 -6.99
N ILE A 33 -11.16 -2.95 -7.75
CA ILE A 33 -11.47 -3.17 -9.18
C ILE A 33 -10.17 -3.38 -9.97
N ARG A 34 -9.16 -2.53 -9.74
CA ARG A 34 -7.83 -2.63 -10.36
C ARG A 34 -7.19 -4.00 -10.09
N ASP A 35 -7.12 -4.40 -8.82
CA ASP A 35 -6.54 -5.69 -8.42
C ASP A 35 -7.29 -6.85 -9.06
N LEU A 36 -8.63 -6.84 -9.06
CA LEU A 36 -9.42 -7.90 -9.70
C LEU A 36 -9.08 -8.04 -11.20
N VAL A 37 -8.97 -6.93 -11.93
CA VAL A 37 -8.64 -6.95 -13.36
C VAL A 37 -7.20 -7.40 -13.62
N TYR A 38 -6.25 -6.99 -12.78
CA TYR A 38 -4.85 -7.38 -12.94
C TYR A 38 -4.55 -8.79 -12.45
N HIS A 39 -5.27 -9.26 -11.42
CA HIS A 39 -5.03 -10.53 -10.77
C HIS A 39 -5.79 -11.68 -11.40
N LEU A 40 -7.01 -11.48 -11.89
CA LEU A 40 -7.87 -12.58 -12.30
C LEU A 40 -8.14 -12.56 -13.80
N PRO A 41 -7.57 -13.49 -14.59
CA PRO A 41 -7.96 -13.65 -15.99
C PRO A 41 -9.40 -14.16 -16.16
N LEU A 42 -9.95 -14.79 -15.10
CA LEU A 42 -11.32 -15.26 -15.00
C LEU A 42 -11.87 -14.92 -13.61
N MET A 43 -12.91 -14.09 -13.55
CA MET A 43 -13.55 -13.69 -12.30
C MET A 43 -14.74 -14.59 -12.01
N LEU A 44 -14.64 -15.37 -10.93
CA LEU A 44 -15.76 -16.12 -10.36
C LEU A 44 -16.54 -15.19 -9.42
N ALA A 45 -17.57 -14.54 -9.95
CA ALA A 45 -18.25 -13.47 -9.24
C ALA A 45 -19.54 -13.94 -8.56
N PRO A 46 -19.85 -13.50 -7.33
CA PRO A 46 -21.17 -13.67 -6.75
C PRO A 46 -22.21 -12.81 -7.47
N ARG A 47 -23.50 -13.02 -7.16
CA ARG A 47 -24.61 -12.31 -7.82
C ARG A 47 -24.57 -10.78 -7.71
N TRP A 48 -23.94 -10.23 -6.67
CA TRP A 48 -23.83 -8.76 -6.50
C TRP A 48 -23.07 -8.06 -7.63
N VAL A 49 -22.38 -8.79 -8.50
CA VAL A 49 -21.69 -8.18 -9.65
C VAL A 49 -22.65 -7.46 -10.61
N SER A 50 -23.95 -7.78 -10.55
CA SER A 50 -25.00 -7.09 -11.31
C SER A 50 -25.55 -5.83 -10.63
N SER A 51 -25.23 -5.60 -9.34
CA SER A 51 -25.65 -4.39 -8.64
C SER A 51 -25.02 -3.16 -9.28
N ARG A 52 -25.75 -2.04 -9.28
CA ARG A 52 -25.40 -0.81 -9.99
C ARG A 52 -24.90 0.28 -9.05
N SER A 53 -24.05 1.15 -9.57
CA SER A 53 -23.51 2.32 -8.88
C SER A 53 -23.25 3.46 -9.87
N GLN A 54 -23.07 4.68 -9.36
CA GLN A 54 -22.68 5.85 -10.15
C GLN A 54 -21.30 6.33 -9.72
N PRO A 55 -20.21 5.75 -10.27
CA PRO A 55 -18.85 6.09 -9.85
C PRO A 55 -18.52 7.54 -10.23
N ILE A 56 -17.87 8.27 -9.33
CA ILE A 56 -17.44 9.66 -9.55
C ILE A 56 -15.91 9.74 -9.62
N GLY A 57 -15.37 10.55 -10.54
CA GLY A 57 -13.93 10.82 -10.57
C GLY A 57 -13.46 11.59 -9.33
N LEU A 58 -12.24 11.33 -8.86
CA LEU A 58 -11.67 12.05 -7.72
C LEU A 58 -11.63 13.57 -7.96
N GLU A 59 -11.20 14.02 -9.14
CA GLU A 59 -11.20 15.45 -9.46
C GLU A 59 -12.59 16.05 -9.50
N ASP A 60 -13.57 15.36 -10.08
CA ASP A 60 -14.97 15.84 -10.11
C ASP A 60 -15.52 16.01 -8.68
N LEU A 61 -15.18 15.07 -7.78
CA LEU A 61 -15.55 15.17 -6.36
C LEU A 61 -14.87 16.35 -5.68
N LEU A 62 -13.59 16.62 -5.98
CA LEU A 62 -12.87 17.77 -5.45
C LEU A 62 -13.44 19.10 -5.99
N ASP A 63 -13.82 19.15 -7.26
CA ASP A 63 -14.48 20.30 -7.86
C ASP A 63 -15.81 20.62 -7.16
N TYR A 64 -16.60 19.59 -6.82
CA TYR A 64 -17.80 19.78 -6.00
C TYR A 64 -17.48 20.28 -4.59
N LEU A 65 -16.49 19.70 -3.91
CA LEU A 65 -16.09 20.17 -2.58
C LEU A 65 -15.66 21.64 -2.60
N VAL A 66 -14.86 22.04 -3.58
CA VAL A 66 -14.44 23.44 -3.76
C VAL A 66 -15.62 24.33 -4.13
N GLY A 67 -16.54 23.85 -4.95
CA GLY A 67 -17.76 24.57 -5.32
C GLY A 67 -18.69 24.80 -4.13
N LEU A 68 -18.86 23.82 -3.24
CA LEU A 68 -19.68 23.92 -2.04
C LEU A 68 -19.16 25.02 -1.10
N LEU A 69 -17.84 25.20 -1.01
CA LEU A 69 -17.22 26.28 -0.22
C LEU A 69 -17.55 27.69 -0.74
N ARG A 70 -18.08 27.82 -1.95
CA ARG A 70 -18.44 29.10 -2.59
C ARG A 70 -19.92 29.43 -2.50
N LEU A 71 -20.74 28.51 -1.99
CA LEU A 71 -22.15 28.75 -1.78
C LEU A 71 -22.36 29.59 -0.52
N ASP A 72 -23.39 30.42 -0.55
CA ASP A 72 -23.79 31.19 0.62
C ASP A 72 -24.32 30.24 1.71
N ASP A 73 -23.91 30.47 2.96
CA ASP A 73 -24.43 29.73 4.11
C ASP A 73 -25.84 30.24 4.46
N ASP A 74 -26.84 29.38 4.25
CA ASP A 74 -28.24 29.64 4.59
C ASP A 74 -28.59 29.23 6.04
N GLY A 75 -27.61 28.72 6.79
CA GLY A 75 -27.78 28.25 8.15
C GLY A 75 -28.46 26.88 8.27
N GLU A 76 -28.68 26.18 7.16
CA GLU A 76 -29.34 24.87 7.14
C GLU A 76 -28.35 23.69 7.00
N HIS A 77 -28.83 22.50 7.34
CA HIS A 77 -28.08 21.27 7.10
C HIS A 77 -28.40 20.74 5.70
N HIS A 78 -27.38 20.53 4.88
CA HIS A 78 -27.53 20.01 3.52
C HIS A 78 -26.95 18.61 3.39
N VAL A 79 -27.58 17.80 2.54
CA VAL A 79 -27.08 16.47 2.19
C VAL A 79 -27.12 16.34 0.68
N TYR A 80 -25.95 16.22 0.08
CA TYR A 80 -25.80 16.08 -1.36
C TYR A 80 -25.15 14.74 -1.71
N ASP A 81 -25.66 14.09 -2.74
CA ASP A 81 -25.04 12.90 -3.32
C ASP A 81 -24.16 13.31 -4.51
N ALA A 82 -22.85 13.10 -4.39
CA ALA A 82 -21.89 13.26 -5.46
C ALA A 82 -21.85 11.97 -6.31
N VAL A 83 -22.46 12.04 -7.49
CA VAL A 83 -22.55 10.92 -8.43
C VAL A 83 -21.90 11.28 -9.76
N GLY A 84 -21.29 10.28 -10.42
CA GLY A 84 -20.80 10.48 -11.78
C GLY A 84 -21.88 10.34 -12.85
N PRO A 85 -21.52 10.56 -14.12
CA PRO A 85 -22.48 10.70 -15.22
C PRO A 85 -23.05 9.36 -15.72
N GLU A 86 -22.50 8.23 -15.28
CA GLU A 86 -22.85 6.90 -15.77
C GLU A 86 -23.38 6.00 -14.65
N THR A 87 -24.47 5.29 -14.91
CA THR A 87 -24.95 4.21 -14.04
C THR A 87 -24.40 2.88 -14.54
N LEU A 88 -23.49 2.27 -13.78
CA LEU A 88 -22.73 1.10 -14.18
C LEU A 88 -22.91 -0.05 -13.18
N SER A 89 -23.05 -1.28 -13.68
CA SER A 89 -22.92 -2.46 -12.81
C SER A 89 -21.46 -2.68 -12.42
N TYR A 90 -21.20 -3.37 -11.30
CA TYR A 90 -19.82 -3.75 -10.94
C TYR A 90 -19.12 -4.55 -12.05
N GLY A 91 -19.87 -5.40 -12.77
CA GLY A 91 -19.37 -6.09 -13.95
C GLY A 91 -18.96 -5.14 -15.07
N ASP A 92 -19.68 -4.03 -15.27
CA ASP A 92 -19.33 -3.01 -16.26
C ASP A 92 -18.12 -2.21 -15.84
N LEU A 93 -17.99 -1.85 -14.56
CA LEU A 93 -16.79 -1.19 -14.02
C LEU A 93 -15.53 -2.02 -14.32
N LEU A 94 -15.57 -3.31 -14.02
CA LEU A 94 -14.47 -4.24 -14.29
C LEU A 94 -14.15 -4.32 -15.79
N ARG A 95 -15.15 -4.46 -16.65
CA ARG A 95 -14.95 -4.54 -18.11
C ARG A 95 -14.42 -3.23 -18.68
N GLN A 96 -14.94 -2.09 -18.25
CA GLN A 96 -14.50 -0.78 -18.71
C GLN A 96 -13.06 -0.49 -18.24
N PHE A 97 -12.72 -0.82 -16.99
CA PHE A 97 -11.34 -0.75 -16.50
C PHE A 97 -10.43 -1.65 -17.35
N GLY A 98 -10.84 -2.90 -17.60
CA GLY A 98 -10.13 -3.83 -18.48
C GLY A 98 -9.85 -3.26 -19.87
N GLN A 99 -10.84 -2.61 -20.49
CA GLN A 99 -10.67 -1.96 -21.79
C GLN A 99 -9.66 -0.82 -21.76
N VAL A 100 -9.62 -0.02 -20.68
CA VAL A 100 -8.63 1.05 -20.51
C VAL A 100 -7.20 0.48 -20.43
N VAL A 101 -7.02 -0.66 -19.75
CA VAL A 101 -5.70 -1.29 -19.57
C VAL A 101 -5.38 -2.40 -20.59
N GLY A 102 -6.20 -2.54 -21.64
CA GLY A 102 -5.98 -3.54 -22.69
C GLY A 102 -6.18 -5.01 -22.27
N ARG A 103 -7.01 -5.28 -21.25
CA ARG A 103 -7.32 -6.62 -20.73
C ARG A 103 -8.78 -7.00 -20.93
N THR A 104 -9.00 -8.25 -21.31
CA THR A 104 -10.35 -8.83 -21.42
C THR A 104 -10.77 -9.45 -20.09
N VAL A 105 -11.79 -8.89 -19.46
CA VAL A 105 -12.35 -9.42 -18.22
C VAL A 105 -13.47 -10.42 -18.51
N ARG A 106 -13.28 -11.67 -18.10
CA ARG A 106 -14.30 -12.73 -18.20
C ARG A 106 -14.93 -12.95 -16.84
N ILE A 107 -16.24 -12.75 -16.75
CA ILE A 107 -17.01 -12.89 -15.50
C ILE A 107 -17.89 -14.12 -15.61
N VAL A 108 -17.77 -15.04 -14.66
CA VAL A 108 -18.62 -16.22 -14.53
C VAL A 108 -19.39 -16.11 -13.20
N PRO A 109 -20.72 -15.96 -13.24
CA PRO A 109 -21.52 -15.84 -12.03
C PRO A 109 -21.58 -17.18 -11.29
N LEU A 110 -21.34 -17.18 -9.98
CA LEU A 110 -21.50 -18.34 -9.10
C LEU A 110 -22.75 -18.20 -8.22
N PRO A 111 -23.59 -19.26 -8.11
CA PRO A 111 -24.88 -19.17 -7.44
C PRO A 111 -24.79 -19.08 -5.91
N VAL A 112 -23.68 -19.48 -5.28
CA VAL A 112 -23.60 -19.63 -3.81
C VAL A 112 -22.24 -19.20 -3.25
N LEU A 113 -21.97 -17.90 -3.25
CA LEU A 113 -20.91 -17.32 -2.42
C LEU A 113 -21.58 -16.53 -1.30
N THR A 114 -21.50 -17.04 -0.07
CA THR A 114 -22.00 -16.30 1.09
C THR A 114 -21.20 -14.99 1.24
N PRO A 115 -21.77 -13.93 1.82
CA PRO A 115 -21.06 -12.66 2.01
C PRO A 115 -19.73 -12.80 2.76
N ARG A 116 -19.69 -13.70 3.75
CA ARG A 116 -18.47 -14.00 4.51
C ARG A 116 -17.41 -14.67 3.62
N LEU A 117 -17.79 -15.63 2.79
CA LEU A 117 -16.84 -16.28 1.88
C LEU A 117 -16.36 -15.32 0.79
N SER A 118 -17.21 -14.40 0.35
CA SER A 118 -16.86 -13.36 -0.63
C SER A 118 -15.80 -12.40 -0.10
N SER A 119 -15.85 -12.04 1.20
CA SER A 119 -14.84 -11.16 1.80
C SER A 119 -13.50 -11.84 2.04
N TYR A 120 -13.49 -13.12 2.43
CA TYR A 120 -12.24 -13.90 2.46
C TYR A 120 -11.65 -14.08 1.06
N TRP A 121 -12.50 -14.30 0.05
CA TRP A 121 -12.05 -14.42 -1.33
C TRP A 121 -11.44 -13.11 -1.83
N LEU A 122 -12.05 -11.95 -1.53
CA LEU A 122 -11.48 -10.64 -1.89
C LEU A 122 -10.15 -10.37 -1.18
N ASP A 123 -10.02 -10.71 0.11
CA ASP A 123 -8.73 -10.60 0.81
C ASP A 123 -7.67 -11.54 0.19
N LEU A 124 -8.07 -12.70 -0.33
CA LEU A 124 -7.15 -13.62 -1.02
C LEU A 124 -6.65 -13.06 -2.36
N VAL A 125 -7.51 -12.37 -3.11
CA VAL A 125 -7.23 -11.94 -4.49
C VAL A 125 -6.89 -10.46 -4.63
N THR A 126 -7.03 -9.65 -3.58
CA THR A 126 -6.71 -8.22 -3.57
C THR A 126 -5.76 -7.89 -2.42
N ALA A 127 -4.98 -6.83 -2.57
CA ALA A 127 -4.10 -6.34 -1.50
C ALA A 127 -4.80 -5.37 -0.55
N VAL A 128 -6.01 -4.91 -0.89
CA VAL A 128 -6.81 -3.97 -0.09
C VAL A 128 -7.09 -4.56 1.30
N PRO A 129 -6.87 -3.81 2.40
CA PRO A 129 -7.10 -4.31 3.74
C PRO A 129 -8.53 -4.83 3.95
N ALA A 130 -8.66 -6.01 4.57
CA ALA A 130 -9.96 -6.65 4.80
C ALA A 130 -10.92 -5.78 5.64
N SER A 131 -10.39 -4.91 6.51
CA SER A 131 -11.17 -3.92 7.28
C SER A 131 -11.89 -2.91 6.39
N ILE A 132 -11.32 -2.59 5.23
CA ILE A 132 -11.90 -1.66 4.25
C ILE A 132 -12.74 -2.43 3.22
N ALA A 133 -12.26 -3.58 2.76
CA ALA A 133 -12.97 -4.39 1.76
C ALA A 133 -14.32 -4.95 2.29
N ARG A 134 -14.41 -5.34 3.57
CA ARG A 134 -15.64 -5.92 4.14
C ARG A 134 -16.84 -4.96 4.12
N PRO A 135 -16.75 -3.73 4.67
CA PRO A 135 -17.82 -2.74 4.57
C PRO A 135 -18.20 -2.42 3.12
N LEU A 136 -17.22 -2.35 2.22
CA LEU A 136 -17.48 -2.13 0.78
C LEU A 136 -18.38 -3.24 0.23
N ILE A 137 -18.02 -4.51 0.42
CA ILE A 137 -18.80 -5.69 -0.06
C ILE A 137 -20.23 -5.70 0.45
N ASP A 138 -20.43 -5.37 1.72
CA ASP A 138 -21.77 -5.32 2.29
C ASP A 138 -22.62 -4.23 1.61
N GLY A 139 -22.00 -3.10 1.25
CA GLY A 139 -22.62 -2.07 0.41
C GLY A 139 -22.90 -2.50 -1.04
N LEU A 140 -22.04 -3.33 -1.65
CA LEU A 140 -22.18 -3.73 -3.07
C LEU A 140 -23.41 -4.64 -3.34
N LYS A 141 -24.06 -5.19 -2.30
CA LYS A 141 -25.25 -6.05 -2.47
C LYS A 141 -26.50 -5.28 -2.89
N HIS A 142 -26.46 -3.96 -2.80
CA HIS A 142 -27.58 -3.09 -3.13
C HIS A 142 -27.18 -2.15 -4.27
N ASP A 143 -28.18 -1.74 -5.05
CA ASP A 143 -27.99 -0.66 -6.02
C ASP A 143 -27.71 0.63 -5.26
N LEU A 144 -26.59 1.28 -5.57
CA LEU A 144 -26.18 2.58 -5.03
C LEU A 144 -26.45 3.65 -6.09
N ILE A 145 -27.73 3.83 -6.40
CA ILE A 145 -28.22 4.85 -7.33
C ILE A 145 -28.82 5.98 -6.50
N SER A 146 -28.36 7.20 -6.70
CA SER A 146 -28.93 8.36 -6.01
C SER A 146 -30.29 8.72 -6.61
N GLU A 147 -31.28 8.91 -5.75
CA GLU A 147 -32.57 9.50 -6.14
C GLU A 147 -32.48 11.01 -6.41
N ARG A 148 -31.36 11.64 -5.99
CA ARG A 148 -31.10 13.08 -6.01
C ARG A 148 -29.90 13.45 -6.90
N ALA A 149 -29.60 12.61 -7.89
CA ALA A 149 -28.39 12.66 -8.71
C ALA A 149 -28.09 14.04 -9.34
N ASN A 150 -29.11 14.85 -9.60
CA ASN A 150 -28.95 16.14 -10.29
C ASN A 150 -28.83 17.34 -9.34
N GLU A 151 -29.23 17.24 -8.06
CA GLU A 151 -29.30 18.40 -7.15
C GLU A 151 -27.95 19.12 -7.03
N LEU A 152 -26.88 18.36 -6.85
CA LEU A 152 -25.53 18.91 -6.72
C LEU A 152 -25.00 19.44 -8.06
N GLN A 153 -25.30 18.77 -9.18
CA GLN A 153 -24.87 19.18 -10.51
C GLN A 153 -25.59 20.45 -10.98
N ASP A 154 -26.85 20.63 -10.59
CA ASP A 154 -27.63 21.84 -10.89
C ASP A 154 -27.10 23.04 -10.09
N LEU A 155 -26.68 22.81 -8.85
CA LEU A 155 -26.12 23.82 -7.95
C LEU A 155 -24.68 24.20 -8.32
N ILE A 156 -23.85 23.21 -8.69
CA ILE A 156 -22.44 23.37 -9.04
C ILE A 156 -22.21 22.67 -10.40
N PRO A 157 -22.45 23.36 -11.52
CA PRO A 157 -22.27 22.76 -12.84
C PRO A 157 -20.80 22.49 -13.14
N ILE A 158 -20.39 21.23 -13.08
CA ILE A 158 -19.06 20.79 -13.50
C ILE A 158 -19.13 19.96 -14.78
N ARG A 159 -18.02 19.87 -15.51
CA ARG A 159 -17.89 18.92 -16.61
C ARG A 159 -17.47 17.56 -16.05
N GLN A 160 -18.45 16.73 -15.73
CA GLN A 160 -18.20 15.38 -15.23
C GLN A 160 -17.46 14.51 -16.25
N ARG A 161 -16.60 13.64 -15.75
CA ARG A 161 -15.82 12.67 -16.55
C ARG A 161 -16.54 11.34 -16.63
N SER A 162 -16.45 10.69 -17.79
CA SER A 162 -16.85 9.29 -17.89
C SER A 162 -15.98 8.43 -16.97
N TYR A 163 -16.48 7.27 -16.57
CA TYR A 163 -15.73 6.30 -15.77
C TYR A 163 -14.39 5.96 -16.43
N ARG A 164 -14.37 5.74 -17.75
CA ARG A 164 -13.11 5.46 -18.48
C ARG A 164 -12.14 6.62 -18.41
N ASP A 165 -12.61 7.85 -18.53
CA ASP A 165 -11.75 9.04 -18.46
C ASP A 165 -11.21 9.23 -17.04
N ALA A 166 -12.04 9.04 -16.01
CA ALA A 166 -11.61 9.06 -14.62
C ALA A 166 -10.56 7.96 -14.33
N VAL A 167 -10.69 6.75 -14.89
CA VAL A 167 -9.68 5.69 -14.76
C VAL A 167 -8.36 6.10 -15.42
N ARG A 168 -8.39 6.62 -16.67
CA ARG A 168 -7.18 7.07 -17.38
C ARG A 168 -6.47 8.18 -16.62
N GLN A 169 -7.26 9.10 -16.10
CA GLN A 169 -6.77 10.19 -15.29
C GLN A 169 -6.12 9.70 -13.99
N ALA A 170 -6.79 8.84 -13.23
CA ALA A 170 -6.23 8.28 -12.01
C ALA A 170 -4.89 7.58 -12.27
N MET A 171 -4.74 6.89 -13.41
CA MET A 171 -3.46 6.30 -13.80
C MET A 171 -2.39 7.36 -14.15
N ALA A 172 -2.76 8.42 -14.87
CA ALA A 172 -1.82 9.50 -15.21
C ALA A 172 -1.40 10.32 -13.97
N GLU A 173 -2.30 10.55 -13.02
CA GLU A 173 -2.02 11.19 -11.73
C GLU A 173 -1.03 10.36 -10.92
N GLU A 174 -1.21 9.03 -10.88
CA GLU A 174 -0.28 8.13 -10.20
C GLU A 174 1.13 8.16 -10.80
N GLU A 175 1.25 8.28 -12.13
CA GLU A 175 2.54 8.45 -12.82
C GLU A 175 3.20 9.80 -12.54
N SER A 176 2.40 10.86 -12.48
CA SER A 176 2.86 12.25 -12.35
C SER A 176 3.02 12.73 -10.91
N ALA A 177 2.47 11.99 -9.93
CA ALA A 177 2.58 12.28 -8.50
C ALA A 177 4.05 12.31 -8.09
N ALA A 178 4.64 13.51 -8.14
CA ALA A 178 5.99 13.79 -7.72
C ALA A 178 6.13 13.38 -6.25
N LEU A 179 7.08 12.47 -5.99
CA LEU A 179 7.97 12.19 -4.82
C LEU A 179 7.67 12.77 -3.41
N THR A 180 6.53 13.39 -3.15
CA THR A 180 6.36 14.37 -2.07
C THR A 180 5.69 13.78 -0.84
N VAL A 181 5.23 12.54 -0.92
CA VAL A 181 4.47 11.94 0.18
C VAL A 181 5.40 10.99 0.94
N ARG A 182 5.70 11.33 2.20
CA ARG A 182 6.36 10.46 3.21
C ARG A 182 5.64 9.12 3.44
N TRP A 183 4.55 8.87 2.73
CA TRP A 183 3.74 7.67 2.84
C TRP A 183 4.30 6.61 1.90
N THR A 184 4.78 5.52 2.49
CA THR A 184 5.20 4.30 1.79
C THR A 184 4.03 3.57 1.12
N GLU A 185 2.79 3.84 1.55
CA GLU A 185 1.59 3.20 1.02
C GLU A 185 1.25 3.71 -0.40
N GLY A 186 1.34 2.83 -1.39
CA GLY A 186 0.85 3.07 -2.75
C GLY A 186 1.73 3.88 -3.69
N GLY A 187 2.83 4.47 -3.20
CA GLY A 187 3.70 5.32 -4.02
C GLY A 187 4.24 4.60 -5.27
N PHE A 188 4.02 5.18 -6.45
CA PHE A 188 4.30 4.54 -7.73
C PHE A 188 5.76 4.08 -7.89
N ARG A 189 6.72 4.84 -7.34
CA ARG A 189 8.15 4.45 -7.27
C ARG A 189 8.35 3.16 -6.49
N TYR A 190 7.68 3.00 -5.35
CA TYR A 190 7.74 1.80 -4.51
C TYR A 190 7.14 0.58 -5.21
N ARG A 191 6.28 0.81 -6.21
CA ARG A 191 5.65 -0.20 -7.06
C ARG A 191 6.35 -0.37 -8.42
N ARG A 192 7.58 0.13 -8.55
CA ARG A 192 8.41 0.08 -9.77
C ARG A 192 7.76 0.71 -11.00
N GLN A 193 6.94 1.73 -10.79
CA GLN A 193 6.27 2.48 -11.84
C GLN A 193 5.42 1.59 -12.74
N ARG A 194 4.68 0.66 -12.11
CA ARG A 194 3.84 -0.31 -12.79
C ARG A 194 2.43 -0.30 -12.22
N HIS A 195 1.46 0.00 -13.08
CA HIS A 195 0.03 -0.01 -12.74
C HIS A 195 -0.52 -1.40 -12.41
N ASP A 196 0.13 -2.46 -12.89
CA ASP A 196 -0.27 -3.85 -12.65
C ASP A 196 0.25 -4.43 -11.32
N VAL A 197 0.96 -3.62 -10.54
CA VAL A 197 1.39 -3.90 -9.17
C VAL A 197 0.40 -3.20 -8.23
N SER A 198 -0.20 -3.94 -7.29
CA SER A 198 -1.23 -3.42 -6.40
C SER A 198 -0.83 -2.13 -5.67
N TRP A 199 -1.80 -1.25 -5.45
CA TRP A 199 -1.61 -0.04 -4.66
C TRP A 199 -1.33 -0.36 -3.20
N TYR A 200 -2.23 -1.10 -2.57
CA TYR A 200 -2.04 -1.59 -1.21
C TYR A 200 -1.02 -2.73 -1.19
N ASP A 201 -0.41 -2.92 -0.03
CA ASP A 201 0.50 -4.03 0.19
C ASP A 201 -0.10 -5.09 1.11
N LYS A 202 0.38 -6.32 0.94
CA LYS A 202 0.33 -7.31 2.01
C LYS A 202 1.56 -7.08 2.90
N SER A 203 1.31 -6.85 4.18
CA SER A 203 2.36 -6.42 5.11
C SER A 203 2.62 -7.44 6.22
N VAL A 204 3.83 -7.36 6.77
CA VAL A 204 4.24 -7.98 8.02
C VAL A 204 4.87 -6.90 8.87
N ARG A 205 4.36 -6.68 10.07
CA ARG A 205 4.98 -5.80 11.06
C ARG A 205 5.40 -6.60 12.29
N VAL A 206 6.64 -6.42 12.73
CA VAL A 206 7.15 -6.96 13.98
C VAL A 206 7.82 -5.84 14.76
N SER A 207 7.41 -5.65 16.01
CA SER A 207 8.01 -4.68 16.94
C SER A 207 8.56 -5.42 18.15
N VAL A 208 9.81 -5.13 18.51
CA VAL A 208 10.52 -5.77 19.63
C VAL A 208 11.12 -4.68 20.52
N ARG A 209 10.85 -4.79 21.83
CA ARG A 209 11.47 -3.92 22.83
C ARG A 209 12.93 -4.31 23.06
N SER A 210 13.79 -3.32 23.17
CA SER A 210 15.21 -3.44 23.44
C SER A 210 15.57 -2.63 24.69
N GLU A 211 16.45 -3.20 25.51
CA GLU A 211 17.08 -2.46 26.62
C GLU A 211 18.20 -1.53 26.14
N ARG A 212 18.57 -1.60 24.86
CA ARG A 212 19.64 -0.80 24.27
C ARG A 212 19.12 0.58 23.86
N PRO A 213 19.94 1.64 23.98
CA PRO A 213 19.59 2.96 23.46
C PRO A 213 19.31 2.92 21.95
N ALA A 214 18.38 3.77 21.48
CA ALA A 214 18.00 3.83 20.07
C ALA A 214 19.19 4.06 19.13
N GLU A 215 20.18 4.85 19.55
CA GLU A 215 21.41 5.11 18.79
C GLU A 215 22.23 3.85 18.48
N GLU A 216 22.24 2.89 19.42
CA GLU A 216 22.96 1.64 19.23
C GLU A 216 22.26 0.72 18.23
N VAL A 217 20.93 0.60 18.37
CA VAL A 217 20.09 -0.16 17.44
C VAL A 217 20.14 0.47 16.05
N TRP A 218 20.08 1.80 15.95
CA TRP A 218 20.22 2.54 14.69
C TRP A 218 21.56 2.25 14.00
N ARG A 219 22.65 2.15 14.75
CA ARG A 219 23.97 1.80 14.19
C ARG A 219 23.99 0.39 13.58
N ASP A 220 23.24 -0.54 14.17
CA ASP A 220 23.12 -1.90 13.63
C ASP A 220 22.19 -1.93 12.40
N ILE A 221 21.09 -1.16 12.40
CA ILE A 221 20.19 -0.97 11.24
C ILE A 221 20.96 -0.37 10.05
N SER A 222 21.62 0.77 10.25
CA SER A 222 22.36 1.49 9.19
C SER A 222 23.55 0.70 8.63
N SER A 223 23.97 -0.36 9.31
CA SER A 223 25.08 -1.22 8.87
C SER A 223 24.66 -2.57 8.27
N ILE A 224 23.35 -2.86 8.18
CA ILE A 224 22.81 -4.05 7.49
C ILE A 224 23.34 -4.15 6.05
N GLY A 225 23.57 -5.37 5.58
CA GLY A 225 23.95 -5.72 4.21
C GLY A 225 25.45 -5.84 3.96
N ALA A 226 25.86 -5.94 2.70
CA ALA A 226 27.27 -6.00 2.27
C ALA A 226 28.11 -7.01 3.10
N ASP A 227 29.27 -6.58 3.62
CA ASP A 227 30.18 -7.46 4.38
C ASP A 227 29.62 -7.92 5.74
N ARG A 228 28.68 -7.17 6.33
CA ARG A 228 27.98 -7.54 7.58
C ARG A 228 26.80 -8.48 7.34
N GLY A 229 26.29 -8.53 6.12
CA GLY A 229 25.10 -9.31 5.78
C GLY A 229 23.85 -8.86 6.53
N TRP A 230 22.85 -9.75 6.57
CA TRP A 230 21.51 -9.44 7.10
C TRP A 230 21.29 -9.96 8.54
N TYR A 231 22.38 -10.33 9.22
CA TYR A 231 22.43 -10.94 10.57
C TYR A 231 21.71 -12.30 10.73
N VAL A 232 20.63 -12.52 9.99
CA VAL A 232 19.83 -13.74 9.99
C VAL A 232 19.87 -14.37 8.60
N ALA A 233 20.16 -15.68 8.57
CA ALA A 233 20.08 -16.51 7.37
C ALA A 233 20.78 -15.90 6.13
N THR A 234 21.94 -15.28 6.31
CA THR A 234 22.72 -14.62 5.23
C THR A 234 22.92 -15.52 4.00
N TRP A 235 22.98 -16.84 4.18
CA TRP A 235 23.08 -17.80 3.08
C TRP A 235 21.81 -17.87 2.20
N ILE A 236 20.61 -17.72 2.78
CA ILE A 236 19.33 -17.67 2.04
C ILE A 236 19.33 -16.46 1.13
N TRP A 237 19.76 -15.31 1.64
CA TRP A 237 19.88 -14.09 0.85
C TRP A 237 20.89 -14.24 -0.29
N LYS A 238 22.02 -14.90 -0.05
CA LYS A 238 23.01 -15.22 -1.10
C LYS A 238 22.42 -16.15 -2.17
N LEU A 239 21.73 -17.21 -1.76
CA LEU A 239 21.04 -18.12 -2.69
C LEU A 239 19.98 -17.38 -3.50
N ARG A 240 19.17 -16.54 -2.85
CA ARG A 240 18.16 -15.73 -3.51
C ARG A 240 18.76 -14.76 -4.53
N GLY A 241 19.90 -14.15 -4.21
CA GLY A 241 20.66 -13.30 -5.11
C GLY A 241 21.28 -14.05 -6.29
N LEU A 242 21.67 -15.32 -6.10
CA LEU A 242 22.13 -16.19 -7.20
C LEU A 242 20.98 -16.51 -8.16
N ILE A 243 19.82 -16.92 -7.62
CA ILE A 243 18.61 -17.19 -8.41
C ILE A 243 18.20 -15.94 -9.19
N ASP A 244 18.23 -14.77 -8.54
CA ASP A 244 17.92 -13.49 -9.17
C ASP A 244 18.82 -13.23 -10.38
N ARG A 245 20.13 -13.39 -10.21
CA ARG A 245 21.09 -13.20 -11.30
C ARG A 245 20.87 -14.20 -12.44
N ALA A 246 20.54 -15.45 -12.12
CA ALA A 246 20.28 -16.49 -13.12
C ALA A 246 19.06 -16.16 -14.00
N ILE A 247 18.06 -15.46 -13.47
CA ILE A 247 16.89 -14.99 -14.24
C ILE A 247 17.07 -13.55 -14.78
N GLY A 248 18.30 -13.02 -14.78
CA GLY A 248 18.64 -11.71 -15.34
C GLY A 248 18.29 -10.51 -14.45
N GLY A 249 18.19 -10.72 -13.13
CA GLY A 249 18.11 -9.67 -12.12
C GLY A 249 19.49 -9.15 -11.69
N VAL A 250 19.50 -8.25 -10.71
CA VAL A 250 20.71 -7.57 -10.24
C VAL A 250 21.63 -8.49 -9.41
N GLY A 251 21.05 -9.49 -8.74
CA GLY A 251 21.71 -10.32 -7.73
C GLY A 251 22.22 -9.50 -6.52
N MET A 252 23.13 -10.08 -5.72
CA MET A 252 23.75 -9.33 -4.62
C MET A 252 24.82 -8.37 -5.14
N ARG A 253 24.56 -7.06 -5.11
CA ARG A 253 25.56 -6.01 -5.35
C ARG A 253 26.25 -5.69 -4.02
N ARG A 254 27.51 -6.14 -3.87
CA ARG A 254 28.26 -5.99 -2.60
C ARG A 254 28.85 -4.60 -2.34
N GLY A 255 28.68 -3.64 -3.26
CA GLY A 255 29.22 -2.29 -3.09
C GLY A 255 28.20 -1.34 -2.46
N ARG A 256 28.60 -0.63 -1.39
CA ARG A 256 27.88 0.53 -0.85
C ARG A 256 28.82 1.73 -0.72
N ARG A 257 28.28 2.95 -0.74
CA ARG A 257 29.05 4.20 -0.67
C ARG A 257 29.78 4.39 0.67
N HIS A 258 29.11 4.08 1.78
CA HIS A 258 29.67 4.18 3.13
C HIS A 258 29.13 3.05 4.02
N PRO A 259 29.92 2.46 4.93
CA PRO A 259 29.50 1.33 5.77
C PRO A 259 28.31 1.61 6.70
N THR A 260 28.08 2.88 7.09
CA THR A 260 27.04 3.27 8.06
C THR A 260 26.29 4.57 7.72
N ASP A 261 26.75 5.32 6.73
CA ASP A 261 26.15 6.62 6.36
C ASP A 261 25.34 6.39 5.10
N LEU A 262 24.08 6.02 5.25
CA LEU A 262 23.19 5.71 4.13
C LEU A 262 22.55 6.98 3.59
N ARG A 263 22.50 7.11 2.28
CA ARG A 263 21.75 8.17 1.57
C ARG A 263 20.71 7.56 0.67
N VAL A 264 19.71 8.36 0.33
CA VAL A 264 18.73 8.01 -0.71
C VAL A 264 19.48 7.61 -1.99
N ASP A 265 19.00 6.54 -2.62
CA ASP A 265 19.57 5.87 -3.79
C ASP A 265 20.86 5.07 -3.58
N ASP A 266 21.40 4.98 -2.34
CA ASP A 266 22.51 4.06 -2.08
C ASP A 266 22.07 2.59 -2.33
N PRO A 267 22.88 1.79 -3.05
CA PRO A 267 22.62 0.36 -3.20
C PRO A 267 23.00 -0.40 -1.93
N LEU A 268 22.18 -1.40 -1.58
CA LEU A 268 22.37 -2.29 -0.44
C LEU A 268 21.99 -3.72 -0.87
N ASP A 269 22.98 -4.51 -1.31
CA ASP A 269 22.80 -5.84 -1.90
C ASP A 269 21.87 -5.83 -3.13
N PHE A 270 20.63 -6.30 -2.98
CA PHE A 270 19.58 -6.25 -4.00
C PHE A 270 18.47 -5.27 -3.62
N TRP A 271 18.73 -4.37 -2.67
CA TRP A 271 17.88 -3.27 -2.27
C TRP A 271 18.48 -1.93 -2.66
N ARG A 272 17.63 -0.93 -2.69
CA ARG A 272 18.00 0.49 -2.83
C ARG A 272 17.39 1.28 -1.69
N VAL A 273 18.17 2.17 -1.09
CA VAL A 273 17.67 3.10 -0.07
C VAL A 273 16.69 4.07 -0.74
N ALA A 274 15.43 4.05 -0.32
CA ALA A 274 14.41 4.93 -0.85
C ALA A 274 14.13 6.12 0.06
N ALA A 275 14.22 5.94 1.37
CA ALA A 275 14.16 7.00 2.37
C ALA A 275 15.05 6.64 3.57
N VAL A 276 15.61 7.66 4.22
CA VAL A 276 16.42 7.50 5.42
C VAL A 276 16.25 8.74 6.30
N GLU A 277 15.91 8.52 7.56
CA GLU A 277 15.89 9.53 8.62
C GLU A 277 16.92 9.11 9.68
N PRO A 278 18.14 9.70 9.66
CA PRO A 278 19.23 9.29 10.54
C PRO A 278 18.82 9.27 12.01
N GLY A 279 19.06 8.14 12.67
CA GLY A 279 18.69 7.90 14.07
C GLY A 279 17.30 7.32 14.27
N SER A 280 16.46 7.25 13.23
CA SER A 280 15.05 6.88 13.35
C SER A 280 14.62 5.79 12.37
N SER A 281 14.71 6.00 11.05
CA SER A 281 14.08 5.09 10.08
C SER A 281 14.87 4.92 8.77
N LEU A 282 14.74 3.74 8.18
CA LEU A 282 15.34 3.35 6.91
C LEU A 282 14.32 2.57 6.07
N THR A 283 14.05 3.06 4.86
CA THR A 283 13.16 2.41 3.89
C THR A 283 13.98 1.92 2.69
N LEU A 284 13.84 0.64 2.39
CA LEU A 284 14.54 -0.06 1.32
C LEU A 284 13.55 -0.59 0.30
N VAL A 285 13.83 -0.42 -0.99
CA VAL A 285 13.04 -0.99 -2.10
C VAL A 285 13.83 -2.09 -2.77
N ALA A 286 13.22 -3.25 -2.95
CA ALA A 286 13.88 -4.37 -3.62
C ALA A 286 14.10 -4.03 -5.10
N GLU A 287 15.28 -4.37 -5.63
CA GLU A 287 15.63 -4.30 -7.05
C GLU A 287 15.61 -5.69 -7.73
N MET A 288 15.63 -6.77 -6.95
CA MET A 288 15.57 -8.15 -7.47
C MET A 288 14.28 -8.44 -8.26
N LYS A 289 14.28 -9.35 -9.22
CA LYS A 289 13.08 -9.76 -9.94
C LYS A 289 12.09 -10.46 -9.00
N LEU A 290 10.91 -9.89 -8.86
CA LEU A 290 9.80 -10.38 -8.05
C LEU A 290 8.50 -10.28 -8.86
N PRO A 291 7.51 -11.17 -8.64
CA PRO A 291 6.17 -11.05 -9.22
C PRO A 291 5.36 -9.98 -8.47
N GLY A 292 5.89 -8.76 -8.39
CA GLY A 292 5.37 -7.68 -7.56
C GLY A 292 6.48 -6.70 -7.19
N SER A 293 6.27 -5.95 -6.12
CA SER A 293 7.28 -5.10 -5.49
C SER A 293 7.39 -5.35 -4.00
N ALA A 294 8.57 -5.20 -3.44
CA ALA A 294 8.82 -5.36 -2.01
C ALA A 294 9.51 -4.13 -1.45
N VAL A 295 9.02 -3.66 -0.30
CA VAL A 295 9.59 -2.58 0.49
C VAL A 295 9.87 -3.12 1.88
N LEU A 296 11.02 -2.76 2.45
CA LEU A 296 11.38 -3.10 3.82
C LEU A 296 11.66 -1.80 4.58
N GLU A 297 10.92 -1.59 5.65
CA GLU A 297 11.09 -0.47 6.56
C GLU A 297 11.65 -0.97 7.89
N LEU A 298 12.67 -0.29 8.38
CA LEU A 298 13.33 -0.55 9.64
C LEU A 298 13.32 0.76 10.42
N SER A 299 12.67 0.78 11.58
CA SER A 299 12.64 1.97 12.44
C SER A 299 13.01 1.63 13.88
N VAL A 300 13.48 2.66 14.58
CA VAL A 300 13.76 2.61 16.00
C VAL A 300 13.26 3.88 16.67
N GLU A 301 12.58 3.71 17.80
CA GLU A 301 12.08 4.79 18.63
C GLU A 301 12.61 4.62 20.06
N ALA A 302 12.99 5.73 20.70
CA ALA A 302 13.45 5.69 22.09
C ALA A 302 12.26 5.46 23.04
N GLU A 303 12.44 4.58 24.03
CA GLU A 303 11.41 4.30 25.04
C GLU A 303 12.07 4.20 26.43
N GLY A 304 12.01 5.29 27.19
CA GLY A 304 12.70 5.39 28.48
C GLY A 304 14.22 5.25 28.33
N ALA A 305 14.83 4.29 29.04
CA ALA A 305 16.25 3.98 28.92
C ALA A 305 16.58 3.04 27.74
N GLY A 306 15.57 2.45 27.10
CA GLY A 306 15.71 1.50 25.99
C GLY A 306 15.17 2.06 24.68
N SER A 307 14.75 1.15 23.80
CA SER A 307 14.17 1.49 22.51
C SER A 307 13.20 0.41 22.02
N VAL A 308 12.38 0.76 21.02
CA VAL A 308 11.53 -0.19 20.29
C VAL A 308 12.01 -0.23 18.85
N ALA A 309 12.48 -1.40 18.42
CA ALA A 309 12.84 -1.65 17.03
C ALA A 309 11.63 -2.23 16.29
N THR A 310 11.24 -1.60 15.19
CA THR A 310 10.16 -2.07 14.32
C THR A 310 10.70 -2.42 12.96
N LEU A 311 10.33 -3.61 12.47
CA LEU A 311 10.57 -4.06 11.12
C LEU A 311 9.21 -4.24 10.45
N GLN A 312 9.04 -3.59 9.30
CA GLN A 312 7.86 -3.75 8.47
C GLN A 312 8.25 -4.13 7.04
N ALA A 313 7.77 -5.28 6.59
CA ALA A 313 7.93 -5.73 5.21
C ALA A 313 6.60 -5.57 4.48
N HIS A 314 6.62 -4.81 3.40
CA HIS A 314 5.49 -4.57 2.50
C HIS A 314 5.72 -5.32 1.20
N PHE A 315 4.70 -6.03 0.72
CA PHE A 315 4.72 -6.66 -0.58
C PHE A 315 3.49 -6.27 -1.39
N HIS A 316 3.71 -5.56 -2.48
CA HIS A 316 2.69 -5.21 -3.46
C HIS A 316 2.65 -6.31 -4.54
N PRO A 317 1.67 -7.22 -4.53
CA PRO A 317 1.61 -8.31 -5.50
C PRO A 317 1.37 -7.78 -6.92
N ALA A 318 1.86 -8.51 -7.91
CA ALA A 318 1.45 -8.35 -9.30
C ALA A 318 0.85 -9.66 -9.80
N GLY A 319 -0.46 -9.66 -10.01
CA GLY A 319 -1.16 -10.82 -10.54
C GLY A 319 -1.28 -12.00 -9.57
N VAL A 320 -1.80 -13.13 -10.06
CA VAL A 320 -1.83 -14.40 -9.30
C VAL A 320 -0.44 -14.83 -8.84
N ALA A 321 0.59 -14.65 -9.68
CA ALA A 321 1.96 -15.04 -9.36
C ALA A 321 2.48 -14.28 -8.13
N GLY A 322 2.14 -13.00 -7.98
CA GLY A 322 2.48 -12.21 -6.80
C GLY A 322 1.80 -12.72 -5.54
N LEU A 323 0.50 -12.98 -5.61
CA LEU A 323 -0.26 -13.52 -4.48
C LEU A 323 0.29 -14.88 -4.04
N LEU A 324 0.55 -15.80 -4.98
CA LEU A 324 1.14 -17.11 -4.68
C LEU A 324 2.54 -16.98 -4.05
N TYR A 325 3.36 -16.06 -4.56
CA TYR A 325 4.67 -15.77 -3.98
C TYR A 325 4.56 -15.30 -2.53
N TRP A 326 3.64 -14.36 -2.26
CA TRP A 326 3.40 -13.85 -0.92
C TRP A 326 2.95 -14.94 0.05
N TYR A 327 1.84 -15.63 -0.27
CA TYR A 327 1.27 -16.62 0.63
C TYR A 327 2.17 -17.84 0.82
N GLY A 328 2.92 -18.25 -0.21
CA GLY A 328 3.88 -19.34 -0.11
C GLY A 328 5.06 -19.04 0.82
N LEU A 329 5.52 -17.78 0.85
CA LEU A 329 6.65 -17.37 1.68
C LEU A 329 6.25 -16.74 3.01
N TRP A 330 4.98 -16.42 3.22
CA TRP A 330 4.49 -15.74 4.43
C TRP A 330 4.97 -16.41 5.75
N PRO A 331 4.91 -17.75 5.94
CA PRO A 331 5.41 -18.37 7.16
C PRO A 331 6.93 -18.20 7.35
N ILE A 332 7.69 -18.23 6.26
CA ILE A 332 9.15 -18.05 6.28
C ILE A 332 9.49 -16.59 6.63
N HIS A 333 8.79 -15.65 6.02
CA HIS A 333 8.91 -14.22 6.29
C HIS A 333 8.62 -13.89 7.76
N MET A 334 7.55 -14.44 8.35
CA MET A 334 7.23 -14.30 9.78
C MET A 334 8.42 -14.65 10.67
N VAL A 335 8.99 -15.85 10.47
CA VAL A 335 10.10 -16.34 11.30
C VAL A 335 11.37 -15.51 11.08
N MET A 336 11.68 -15.20 9.83
CA MET A 336 12.90 -14.47 9.46
C MET A 336 12.88 -13.03 9.97
N PHE A 337 11.78 -12.31 9.77
CA PHE A 337 11.65 -10.92 10.19
C PHE A 337 11.59 -10.78 11.70
N ARG A 338 10.91 -11.71 12.39
CA ARG A 338 10.95 -11.76 13.85
C ARG A 338 12.36 -11.96 14.39
N ARG A 339 13.11 -12.93 13.85
CA ARG A 339 14.51 -13.14 14.25
C ARG A 339 15.38 -11.93 13.96
N LEU A 340 15.17 -11.24 12.83
CA LEU A 340 15.94 -10.04 12.50
C LEU A 340 15.66 -8.92 13.52
N ALA A 341 14.40 -8.68 13.86
CA ALA A 341 14.02 -7.70 14.89
C ALA A 341 14.60 -8.08 16.27
N GLU A 342 14.56 -9.35 16.66
CA GLU A 342 15.18 -9.85 17.90
C GLU A 342 16.70 -9.65 17.93
N VAL A 343 17.40 -9.89 16.81
CA VAL A 343 18.84 -9.66 16.69
C VAL A 343 19.18 -8.16 16.75
N LEU A 344 18.37 -7.30 16.16
CA LEU A 344 18.56 -5.85 16.28
C LEU A 344 18.36 -5.38 17.74
N ALA A 345 17.35 -5.92 18.42
CA ALA A 345 17.06 -5.59 19.81
C ALA A 345 18.14 -6.08 20.80
N THR A 346 18.74 -7.24 20.56
CA THR A 346 19.77 -7.82 21.44
C THR A 346 21.20 -7.48 21.04
N GLY A 347 21.43 -7.11 19.79
CA GLY A 347 22.72 -6.84 19.20
C GLY A 347 23.25 -8.01 18.35
N PRO A 348 23.69 -7.76 17.09
CA PRO A 348 24.26 -8.80 16.26
C PRO A 348 25.57 -9.32 16.85
N THR A 349 25.78 -10.63 16.79
CA THR A 349 27.05 -11.27 17.17
C THR A 349 28.15 -10.80 16.22
N ARG A 350 29.01 -9.91 16.72
CA ARG A 350 30.12 -9.36 15.92
C ARG A 350 31.18 -10.44 15.70
N PRO A 351 31.79 -10.51 14.51
CA PRO A 351 32.99 -11.33 14.33
C PRO A 351 34.08 -10.86 15.30
N ALA A 352 34.79 -11.81 15.92
CA ALA A 352 35.68 -11.62 17.07
C ALA A 352 36.81 -10.56 16.90
N GLY A 353 37.02 -10.02 15.69
CA GLY A 353 38.02 -8.99 15.39
C GLY A 353 37.63 -7.57 15.80
N GLU A 354 36.35 -7.18 15.72
CA GLU A 354 35.91 -5.81 16.06
C GLU A 354 35.89 -5.55 17.57
N ASP A 355 35.65 -6.59 18.37
CA ASP A 355 35.65 -6.52 19.83
C ASP A 355 37.07 -6.30 20.40
N ARG A 356 38.09 -6.80 19.72
CA ARG A 356 39.51 -6.54 20.05
C ARG A 356 39.88 -5.09 19.78
N ALA A 357 39.43 -4.51 18.67
CA ALA A 357 39.69 -3.12 18.32
C ALA A 357 39.02 -2.14 19.30
N ARG A 358 37.78 -2.42 19.73
CA ARG A 358 37.10 -1.61 20.76
C ARG A 358 37.69 -1.76 22.15
N ARG A 359 38.10 -2.97 22.56
CA ARG A 359 38.82 -3.17 23.82
C ARG A 359 40.19 -2.48 23.80
N ALA A 360 40.88 -2.46 22.66
CA ALA A 360 42.13 -1.72 22.49
C ALA A 360 41.91 -0.20 22.53
N ALA A 361 40.86 0.31 21.87
CA ALA A 361 40.52 1.73 21.88
C ALA A 361 40.05 2.23 23.26
N ARG A 362 39.30 1.41 24.02
CA ARG A 362 38.94 1.73 25.42
C ARG A 362 40.16 1.71 26.34
N ARG A 363 41.11 0.78 26.14
CA ARG A 363 42.37 0.73 26.90
C ARG A 363 43.39 1.83 26.55
N GLN A 364 43.16 2.59 25.49
CA GLN A 364 43.98 3.75 25.13
C GLN A 364 43.34 5.08 25.57
N ALA A 365 42.09 5.04 26.05
CA ALA A 365 41.36 6.20 26.55
C ALA A 365 41.28 6.25 28.09
N ASP A 366 41.65 5.15 28.76
CA ASP A 366 42.00 5.07 30.19
C ASP A 366 43.53 5.11 30.32
#